data_AF-A0A243RUD9-F1
#
_entry.id   AF-A0A243RUD9-F1
#
_cell.length_a   1.000
_cell.length_b   1.000
_cell.length_c   1.000
_cell.angle_alpha   90.00
_cell.angle_beta   90.00
_cell.angle_gamma   90.00
#
_symmetry.space_group_name_H-M   'P 1'
#
loop_
_entity.id
_entity.type
_entity.pdbx_description
1 polymer ?
#
loop_
_entity_poly.entity_id
_entity_poly.type
_entity_poly.pdbx_seq_one_letter_code
_entity_poly.pdbx_strand_id
1 'polypeptide(L)'
;MDLDVIRRGIDTLREYDTDLCCFGAREHRYRFMPRLDEAALEAVEARIGVRFPADYRTFLTRLGNGGAGPYYGVHGLRPDGAWSRFHPFPFTEAWEPPDQDDEGYDDVMEAAFEGLLPVAEHGCGYRSHLVVEGPAAGQVWGDWTCVGEVLAPEAESFGTWYHDWLESSLREVLGERIKATVHDETGWSVDRRLLSLLPPPPAGGDAEPEVRVLRLLMRVYPALYERRHSDARDLLAQACAVGAPADYEVGIALADAVLLREEGRIADALTAVEHTIPRCGRPFEKARLHRLRVELLLMQSRLDDARAATEEHIAHCPDDDFGYVRRALLRLLTGNPSAAEKVLRADAPLGNAPLGRGSGSVSHPYPAERAATTLWLRARRLAWECRRWGHPTDTLHFDAIATSQSACR
;
A
#
# COMPACT_ATOMS: atom_id res chain seq x y z
N MET A 1 -7.03 -13.85 -18.88
CA MET A 1 -7.65 -12.97 -17.87
C MET A 1 -8.41 -13.81 -16.85
N ASP A 2 -8.09 -13.68 -15.56
CA ASP A 2 -8.78 -14.40 -14.46
C ASP A 2 -9.86 -13.51 -13.83
N LEU A 3 -11.13 -13.84 -14.09
CA LEU A 3 -12.28 -13.06 -13.64
C LEU A 3 -12.48 -13.08 -12.13
N ASP A 4 -12.10 -14.17 -11.47
CA ASP A 4 -12.31 -14.32 -10.04
C ASP A 4 -11.25 -13.54 -9.26
N VAL A 5 -10.00 -13.50 -9.76
CA VAL A 5 -8.96 -12.60 -9.24
C VAL A 5 -9.40 -11.15 -9.37
N ILE A 6 -9.90 -10.74 -10.54
CA ILE A 6 -10.35 -9.36 -10.76
C ILE A 6 -11.49 -8.98 -9.82
N ARG A 7 -12.53 -9.82 -9.72
CA ARG A 7 -13.67 -9.53 -8.84
C ARG A 7 -13.25 -9.40 -7.38
N ARG A 8 -12.44 -10.34 -6.89
CA ARG A 8 -11.90 -10.28 -5.52
C ARG A 8 -11.07 -9.02 -5.29
N GLY A 9 -10.19 -8.65 -6.22
CA GLY A 9 -9.38 -7.44 -6.11
C GLY A 9 -10.23 -6.17 -6.09
N ILE A 10 -11.24 -6.08 -6.95
CA ILE A 10 -12.17 -4.94 -6.97
C ILE A 10 -12.99 -4.86 -5.68
N ASP A 11 -13.52 -5.98 -5.18
CA ASP A 11 -14.26 -6.00 -3.92
C ASP A 11 -13.36 -5.61 -2.73
N THR A 12 -12.09 -6.01 -2.77
CA THR A 12 -11.06 -5.58 -1.81
C THR A 12 -10.85 -4.06 -1.87
N LEU A 13 -10.64 -3.51 -3.06
CA LEU A 13 -10.45 -2.07 -3.21
C LEU A 13 -11.67 -1.29 -2.72
N ARG A 14 -12.89 -1.79 -2.95
CA ARG A 14 -14.12 -1.19 -2.38
C ARG A 14 -14.19 -1.25 -0.86
N GLU A 15 -13.73 -2.35 -0.27
CA GLU A 15 -13.74 -2.54 1.19
C GLU A 15 -12.69 -1.66 1.86
N TYR A 16 -11.52 -1.51 1.25
CA TYR A 16 -10.34 -0.93 1.90
C TYR A 16 -9.98 0.48 1.41
N ASP A 17 -10.27 0.89 0.18
CA ASP A 17 -10.05 2.28 -0.25
C ASP A 17 -11.31 3.14 -0.05
N THR A 18 -11.72 3.26 1.21
CA THR A 18 -12.96 3.98 1.59
C THR A 18 -12.91 5.47 1.27
N ASP A 19 -11.70 6.05 1.23
CA ASP A 19 -11.49 7.47 0.94
C ASP A 19 -11.19 7.72 -0.56
N LEU A 20 -11.16 6.65 -1.37
CA LEU A 20 -10.89 6.68 -2.81
C LEU A 20 -9.57 7.41 -3.10
N CYS A 21 -8.51 6.98 -2.41
CA CYS A 21 -7.18 7.55 -2.46
C CYS A 21 -6.38 7.06 -3.66
N CYS A 22 -6.67 5.87 -4.19
CA CYS A 22 -6.03 5.41 -5.43
C CYS A 22 -6.32 6.40 -6.56
N PHE A 23 -5.32 6.60 -7.41
CA PHE A 23 -5.46 7.47 -8.58
C PHE A 23 -6.66 7.06 -9.46
N GLY A 24 -7.56 8.01 -9.71
CA GLY A 24 -8.80 7.85 -10.48
C GLY A 24 -9.94 7.09 -9.80
N ALA A 25 -9.74 6.60 -8.56
CA ALA A 25 -10.77 5.86 -7.82
C ALA A 25 -12.01 6.71 -7.50
N ARG A 26 -11.91 8.04 -7.44
CA ARG A 26 -13.06 8.93 -7.14
C ARG A 26 -14.09 8.96 -8.25
N GLU A 27 -13.65 8.70 -9.47
CA GLU A 27 -14.40 8.79 -10.71
C GLU A 27 -15.15 7.49 -10.93
N HIS A 28 -14.44 6.36 -11.01
CA HIS A 28 -15.07 5.06 -11.25
C HIS A 28 -15.59 4.40 -9.97
N ARG A 29 -15.09 4.77 -8.78
CA ARG A 29 -15.52 4.23 -7.45
C ARG A 29 -15.51 2.71 -7.38
N TYR A 30 -14.57 2.12 -8.10
CA TYR A 30 -14.47 0.68 -8.36
C TYR A 30 -15.77 0.04 -8.87
N ARG A 31 -16.66 0.77 -9.55
CA ARG A 31 -17.90 0.24 -10.12
C ARG A 31 -17.73 -0.06 -11.59
N PHE A 32 -18.13 -1.26 -11.98
CA PHE A 32 -18.29 -1.61 -13.39
C PHE A 32 -19.57 -0.98 -13.93
N MET A 33 -19.53 -0.58 -15.20
CA MET A 33 -20.74 -0.26 -15.96
C MET A 33 -21.52 -1.56 -16.27
N PRO A 34 -22.80 -1.47 -16.69
CA PRO A 34 -23.55 -2.62 -17.15
C PRO A 34 -22.79 -3.42 -18.22
N ARG A 35 -22.91 -4.74 -18.18
CA ARG A 35 -22.25 -5.63 -19.16
C ARG A 35 -22.82 -5.39 -20.55
N LEU A 36 -21.96 -5.56 -21.55
CA LEU A 36 -22.39 -5.55 -22.94
C LEU A 36 -22.89 -6.94 -23.33
N ASP A 37 -24.05 -6.99 -23.99
CA ASP A 37 -24.59 -8.23 -24.54
C ASP A 37 -23.75 -8.73 -25.71
N GLU A 38 -23.61 -10.05 -25.86
CA GLU A 38 -22.79 -10.67 -26.92
C GLU A 38 -23.25 -10.21 -28.32
N ALA A 39 -24.55 -10.18 -28.57
CA ALA A 39 -25.10 -9.73 -29.85
C ALA A 39 -24.81 -8.25 -30.14
N ALA A 40 -24.77 -7.41 -29.10
CA ALA A 40 -24.44 -6.00 -29.25
C ALA A 40 -22.94 -5.81 -29.53
N LEU A 41 -22.08 -6.60 -28.88
CA LEU A 41 -20.63 -6.63 -29.15
C LEU A 41 -20.35 -7.09 -30.58
N GLU A 42 -20.96 -8.18 -31.02
CA GLU A 42 -20.83 -8.70 -32.39
C GLU A 42 -21.31 -7.68 -33.43
N ALA A 43 -22.37 -6.92 -33.14
CA ALA A 43 -22.83 -5.85 -34.02
C ALA A 43 -21.82 -4.69 -34.12
N VAL A 44 -21.10 -4.36 -33.05
CA VAL A 44 -20.01 -3.38 -33.08
C VAL A 44 -18.85 -3.90 -33.92
N GLU A 45 -18.39 -5.13 -33.64
CA GLU A 45 -17.31 -5.81 -34.37
C GLU A 45 -17.59 -5.91 -35.87
N ALA A 46 -18.84 -6.22 -36.25
CA ALA A 46 -19.27 -6.26 -37.64
C ALA A 46 -19.19 -4.89 -38.34
N ARG A 47 -19.47 -3.79 -37.62
CA ARG A 47 -19.36 -2.43 -38.17
C ARG A 47 -17.92 -1.99 -38.33
N ILE A 48 -17.07 -2.28 -37.35
CA ILE A 48 -15.64 -1.94 -37.40
C ILE A 48 -14.84 -2.89 -38.29
N GLY A 49 -15.39 -4.06 -38.64
CA GLY A 49 -14.76 -5.06 -39.51
C GLY A 49 -13.66 -5.88 -38.84
N VAL A 50 -13.61 -5.86 -37.50
CA VAL A 50 -12.54 -6.43 -36.68
C VAL A 50 -13.17 -7.13 -35.47
N ARG A 51 -12.62 -8.29 -35.10
CA ARG A 51 -12.99 -8.97 -33.85
C ARG A 51 -12.06 -8.50 -32.74
N PHE A 52 -12.62 -8.03 -31.62
CA PHE A 52 -11.80 -7.56 -30.52
C PHE A 52 -10.99 -8.69 -29.86
N PRO A 53 -9.85 -8.35 -29.23
CA PRO A 53 -9.06 -9.27 -28.41
C PRO A 53 -9.90 -10.01 -27.37
N ALA A 54 -9.63 -11.30 -27.17
CA ALA A 54 -10.48 -12.21 -26.41
C ALA A 54 -10.64 -11.82 -24.92
N ASP A 55 -9.58 -11.29 -24.32
CA ASP A 55 -9.58 -10.76 -22.96
C ASP A 55 -10.43 -9.49 -22.83
N TYR A 56 -10.33 -8.55 -23.78
CA TYR A 56 -11.18 -7.36 -23.82
C TYR A 56 -12.66 -7.73 -24.01
N ARG A 57 -12.98 -8.66 -24.91
CA ARG A 57 -14.36 -9.20 -25.04
C ARG A 57 -14.86 -9.79 -23.74
N THR A 58 -14.02 -10.56 -23.06
CA THR A 58 -14.36 -11.18 -21.77
C THR A 58 -14.63 -10.11 -20.72
N PHE A 59 -13.87 -9.02 -20.71
CA PHE A 59 -14.08 -7.89 -19.80
C PHE A 59 -15.47 -7.26 -20.03
N LEU A 60 -15.76 -6.88 -21.28
CA LEU A 60 -17.01 -6.21 -21.66
C LEU A 60 -18.27 -7.02 -21.33
N THR A 61 -18.21 -8.33 -21.56
CA THR A 61 -19.38 -9.23 -21.45
C THR A 61 -19.52 -9.87 -20.07
N ARG A 62 -18.43 -10.01 -19.29
CA ARG A 62 -18.45 -10.74 -18.00
C ARG A 62 -18.20 -9.85 -16.78
N LEU A 63 -17.57 -8.70 -16.94
CA LEU A 63 -17.34 -7.72 -15.86
C LEU A 63 -18.25 -6.51 -16.06
N GLY A 64 -18.02 -5.74 -17.11
CA GLY A 64 -18.80 -4.56 -17.45
C GLY A 64 -18.31 -3.88 -18.72
N ASN A 65 -19.19 -3.13 -19.38
CA ASN A 65 -18.86 -2.30 -20.53
C ASN A 65 -18.14 -1.01 -20.09
N GLY A 66 -16.95 -1.16 -19.49
CA GLY A 66 -16.19 -0.08 -18.87
C GLY A 66 -16.44 0.08 -17.36
N GLY A 67 -15.97 1.21 -16.82
CA GLY A 67 -16.02 1.54 -15.39
C GLY A 67 -14.69 1.25 -14.70
N ALA A 68 -14.73 0.55 -13.57
CA ALA A 68 -13.55 0.29 -12.73
C ALA A 68 -12.35 -0.25 -13.52
N GLY A 69 -11.22 0.46 -13.44
CA GLY A 69 -10.00 0.09 -14.14
C GLY A 69 -8.93 1.18 -14.04
N PRO A 70 -7.84 1.04 -14.80
CA PRO A 70 -6.71 1.95 -14.76
C PRO A 70 -7.08 3.41 -14.96
N TYR A 71 -6.32 4.29 -14.32
CA TYR A 71 -6.51 5.74 -14.39
C TYR A 71 -7.95 6.14 -14.03
N TYR A 72 -8.63 6.93 -14.85
CA TYR A 72 -10.02 7.32 -14.60
C TYR A 72 -11.06 6.22 -14.91
N GLY A 73 -10.61 5.02 -15.29
CA GLY A 73 -11.44 3.86 -15.58
C GLY A 73 -11.47 3.51 -17.06
N VAL A 74 -11.97 2.30 -17.34
CA VAL A 74 -12.10 1.79 -18.70
C VAL A 74 -13.31 2.42 -19.38
N HIS A 75 -13.12 2.94 -20.59
CA HIS A 75 -14.19 3.46 -21.43
C HIS A 75 -15.12 2.35 -21.91
N GLY A 76 -16.42 2.61 -21.81
CA GLY A 76 -17.43 1.73 -22.36
C GLY A 76 -17.59 1.91 -23.87
N LEU A 77 -17.83 0.82 -24.58
CA LEU A 77 -18.25 0.87 -25.97
C LEU A 77 -19.67 1.42 -26.06
N ARG A 78 -19.94 2.23 -27.08
CA ARG A 78 -21.30 2.65 -27.42
C ARG A 78 -21.83 1.79 -28.55
N PRO A 79 -22.76 0.84 -28.31
CA PRO A 79 -23.21 -0.08 -29.36
C PRO A 79 -23.96 0.60 -30.50
N ASP A 80 -24.53 1.77 -30.21
CA ASP A 80 -25.23 2.70 -31.10
C ASP A 80 -24.31 3.79 -31.67
N GLY A 81 -23.01 3.75 -31.36
CA GLY A 81 -22.03 4.71 -31.83
C GLY A 81 -21.81 4.67 -33.34
N ALA A 82 -21.34 5.80 -33.88
CA ALA A 82 -20.85 5.90 -35.25
C ALA A 82 -19.47 5.23 -35.35
N TRP A 83 -19.47 3.93 -35.59
CA TRP A 83 -18.25 3.13 -35.77
C TRP A 83 -17.81 3.15 -37.23
N SER A 84 -16.58 3.55 -37.47
CA SER A 84 -15.87 3.39 -38.75
C SER A 84 -15.01 2.11 -38.72
N ARG A 85 -14.61 1.65 -39.90
CA ARG A 85 -13.66 0.54 -40.03
C ARG A 85 -12.28 1.00 -39.54
N PHE A 86 -11.61 0.17 -38.74
CA PHE A 86 -10.22 0.41 -38.38
C PHE A 86 -9.28 0.01 -39.54
N HIS A 87 -8.27 0.82 -39.75
CA HIS A 87 -7.08 0.44 -40.52
C HIS A 87 -6.03 -0.17 -39.58
N PRO A 88 -5.09 -0.99 -40.08
CA PRO A 88 -4.11 -1.65 -39.22
C PRO A 88 -3.13 -0.67 -38.58
N PHE A 89 -2.96 -0.77 -37.26
CA PHE A 89 -1.94 -0.03 -36.52
C PHE A 89 -0.53 -0.40 -37.04
N PRO A 90 0.34 0.56 -37.40
CA PRO A 90 1.55 0.25 -38.16
C PRO A 90 2.75 -0.21 -37.33
N PHE A 91 2.75 -0.01 -36.00
CA PHE A 91 3.95 -0.14 -35.18
C PHE A 91 4.00 -1.44 -34.35
N THR A 92 5.23 -1.90 -34.07
CA THR A 92 5.53 -3.01 -33.14
C THR A 92 6.50 -2.61 -32.02
N GLU A 93 7.09 -1.42 -32.11
CA GLU A 93 8.02 -0.82 -31.16
C GLU A 93 7.63 0.63 -30.92
N ALA A 94 8.19 1.26 -29.88
CA ALA A 94 7.89 2.66 -29.56
C ALA A 94 8.11 3.58 -30.77
N TRP A 95 7.17 4.50 -30.97
CA TRP A 95 7.17 5.44 -32.08
C TRP A 95 7.30 6.88 -31.56
N GLU A 96 8.26 7.62 -32.10
CA GLU A 96 8.48 9.02 -31.77
C GLU A 96 7.70 9.90 -32.76
N PRO A 97 6.90 10.87 -32.30
CA PRO A 97 6.20 11.78 -33.19
C PRO A 97 7.18 12.72 -33.90
N PRO A 98 6.88 13.16 -35.14
CA PRO A 98 7.65 14.19 -35.82
C PRO A 98 7.55 15.54 -35.07
N ASP A 99 8.45 16.47 -35.39
CA ASP A 99 8.37 17.82 -34.82
C ASP A 99 7.08 18.50 -35.29
N GLN A 100 6.42 19.28 -34.42
CA GLN A 100 5.14 19.93 -34.75
C GLN A 100 5.23 20.90 -35.95
N ASP A 101 6.43 21.39 -36.23
CA ASP A 101 6.71 22.29 -37.36
C ASP A 101 7.00 21.54 -38.67
N ASP A 102 7.03 20.19 -38.66
CA ASP A 102 7.29 19.37 -39.85
C ASP A 102 6.10 19.38 -40.82
N GLU A 103 6.41 19.43 -42.13
CA GLU A 103 5.40 19.39 -43.19
C GLU A 103 4.68 18.02 -43.20
N GLY A 104 3.34 18.04 -43.08
CA GLY A 104 2.53 16.82 -43.00
C GLY A 104 2.40 16.23 -41.59
N TYR A 105 2.75 16.98 -40.54
CA TYR A 105 2.55 16.57 -39.14
C TYR A 105 1.16 15.97 -38.88
N ASP A 106 0.10 16.67 -39.29
CA ASP A 106 -1.28 16.23 -39.07
C ASP A 106 -1.58 14.87 -39.72
N ASP A 107 -1.13 14.65 -40.96
CA ASP A 107 -1.37 13.41 -41.70
C ASP A 107 -0.61 12.23 -41.06
N VAL A 108 0.64 12.47 -40.63
CA VAL A 108 1.47 11.46 -39.96
C VAL A 108 0.89 11.10 -38.59
N MET A 109 0.43 12.10 -37.84
CA MET A 109 -0.25 11.88 -36.56
C MET A 109 -1.55 11.11 -36.78
N GLU A 110 -2.40 11.47 -37.74
CA GLU A 110 -3.65 10.73 -37.99
C GLU A 110 -3.38 9.25 -38.32
N ALA A 111 -2.39 8.98 -39.18
CA ALA A 111 -2.00 7.62 -39.55
C ALA A 111 -1.44 6.81 -38.36
N ALA A 112 -0.75 7.45 -37.43
CA ALA A 112 -0.16 6.80 -36.25
C ALA A 112 -1.22 6.24 -35.27
N PHE A 113 -2.45 6.77 -35.30
CA PHE A 113 -3.55 6.32 -34.42
C PHE A 113 -4.54 5.38 -35.11
N GLU A 114 -4.28 4.95 -36.35
CA GLU A 114 -5.05 3.89 -36.99
C GLU A 114 -4.97 2.59 -36.18
N GLY A 115 -6.08 1.85 -36.11
CA GLY A 115 -6.12 0.57 -35.39
C GLY A 115 -6.07 0.68 -33.87
N LEU A 116 -6.08 1.88 -33.31
CA LEU A 116 -6.11 2.14 -31.87
C LEU A 116 -7.52 2.46 -31.38
N LEU A 117 -7.97 1.72 -30.37
CA LEU A 117 -9.22 2.00 -29.65
C LEU A 117 -8.87 2.65 -28.30
N PRO A 118 -9.27 3.91 -28.02
CA PRO A 118 -9.06 4.51 -26.72
C PRO A 118 -9.80 3.75 -25.61
N VAL A 119 -9.08 3.21 -24.64
CA VAL A 119 -9.65 2.40 -23.55
C VAL A 119 -9.61 3.08 -22.18
N ALA A 120 -8.71 4.04 -21.95
CA ALA A 120 -8.71 4.85 -20.73
C ALA A 120 -8.03 6.20 -20.96
N GLU A 121 -8.42 7.18 -20.14
CA GLU A 121 -7.79 8.50 -20.09
C GLU A 121 -7.02 8.66 -18.78
N HIS A 122 -5.81 9.22 -18.84
CA HIS A 122 -5.00 9.48 -17.64
C HIS A 122 -5.14 10.92 -17.13
N GLY A 123 -5.81 11.78 -17.91
CA GLY A 123 -5.92 13.22 -17.71
C GLY A 123 -4.91 13.98 -18.57
N CYS A 124 -5.04 15.30 -18.65
CA CYS A 124 -4.11 16.17 -19.39
C CYS A 124 -3.88 15.78 -20.87
N GLY A 125 -4.77 14.99 -21.48
CA GLY A 125 -4.66 14.51 -22.85
C GLY A 125 -4.08 13.10 -23.03
N TYR A 126 -3.48 12.49 -22.01
CA TYR A 126 -2.90 11.14 -22.11
C TYR A 126 -3.98 10.06 -22.20
N ARG A 127 -3.72 9.02 -22.99
CA ARG A 127 -4.65 7.92 -23.18
C ARG A 127 -3.93 6.60 -23.35
N SER A 128 -4.50 5.54 -22.76
CA SER A 128 -4.16 4.17 -23.13
C SER A 128 -5.09 3.73 -24.25
N HIS A 129 -4.52 3.09 -25.26
CA HIS A 129 -5.22 2.57 -26.43
C HIS A 129 -5.02 1.06 -26.53
N LEU A 130 -6.10 0.33 -26.84
CA LEU A 130 -6.03 -1.06 -27.23
C LEU A 130 -5.78 -1.14 -28.73
N VAL A 131 -4.74 -1.86 -29.15
CA VAL A 131 -4.51 -2.16 -30.56
C VAL A 131 -5.52 -3.21 -30.99
N VAL A 132 -6.44 -2.85 -31.88
CA VAL A 132 -7.52 -3.76 -32.32
C VAL A 132 -7.19 -4.48 -33.62
N GLU A 133 -6.39 -3.86 -34.48
CA GLU A 133 -6.00 -4.37 -35.81
C GLU A 133 -4.53 -4.01 -36.07
N GLY A 134 -3.77 -4.92 -36.68
CA GLY A 134 -2.33 -4.73 -36.97
C GLY A 134 -1.41 -5.74 -36.29
N PRO A 135 -0.08 -5.68 -36.54
CA PRO A 135 0.91 -6.59 -35.99
C PRO A 135 0.98 -6.62 -34.45
N ALA A 136 0.61 -5.53 -33.78
CA ALA A 136 0.56 -5.44 -32.31
C ALA A 136 -0.85 -5.69 -31.72
N ALA A 137 -1.80 -6.23 -32.49
CA ALA A 137 -3.17 -6.44 -32.04
C ALA A 137 -3.26 -7.22 -30.73
N GLY A 138 -4.07 -6.72 -29.79
CA GLY A 138 -4.20 -7.24 -28.43
C GLY A 138 -3.43 -6.46 -27.37
N GLN A 139 -2.33 -5.80 -27.75
CA GLN A 139 -1.52 -5.01 -26.83
C GLN A 139 -2.20 -3.70 -26.42
N VAL A 140 -1.79 -3.16 -25.27
CA VAL A 140 -2.17 -1.81 -24.83
C VAL A 140 -0.98 -0.88 -24.98
N TRP A 141 -1.22 0.29 -25.58
CA TRP A 141 -0.21 1.30 -25.89
C TRP A 141 -0.58 2.63 -25.24
N GLY A 142 0.41 3.29 -24.67
CA GLY A 142 0.30 4.59 -24.02
C GLY A 142 0.65 5.71 -24.99
N ASP A 143 -0.27 6.66 -25.11
CA ASP A 143 -0.05 7.92 -25.84
C ASP A 143 0.47 9.00 -24.89
N TRP A 144 1.78 9.25 -24.99
CA TRP A 144 2.48 10.32 -24.28
C TRP A 144 2.88 11.47 -25.23
N THR A 145 2.41 11.46 -26.48
CA THR A 145 2.85 12.40 -27.51
C THR A 145 2.48 13.86 -27.21
N CYS A 146 1.44 14.08 -26.41
CA CYS A 146 0.99 15.42 -26.01
C CYS A 146 2.01 16.18 -25.12
N VAL A 147 3.04 15.51 -24.60
CA VAL A 147 4.18 16.14 -23.90
C VAL A 147 5.50 16.03 -24.66
N GLY A 148 5.45 15.67 -25.95
CA GLY A 148 6.64 15.48 -26.77
C GLY A 148 7.37 14.16 -26.51
N GLU A 149 6.70 13.20 -25.87
CA GLU A 149 7.20 11.84 -25.65
C GLU A 149 6.66 10.89 -26.74
N VAL A 150 6.83 9.59 -26.53
CA VAL A 150 6.57 8.54 -27.53
C VAL A 150 5.19 7.89 -27.38
N LEU A 151 4.71 7.30 -28.48
CA LEU A 151 3.66 6.28 -28.45
C LEU A 151 4.31 4.91 -28.24
N ALA A 152 4.04 4.25 -27.12
CA ALA A 152 4.79 3.04 -26.72
C ALA A 152 3.91 1.94 -26.11
N PRO A 153 4.33 0.66 -26.20
CA PRO A 153 3.62 -0.44 -25.56
C PRO A 153 3.66 -0.31 -24.03
N GLU A 154 2.49 -0.38 -23.38
CA GLU A 154 2.33 -0.45 -21.93
C GLU A 154 2.22 -1.90 -21.44
N ALA A 155 1.55 -2.76 -22.21
CA ALA A 155 1.34 -4.16 -21.84
C ALA A 155 1.08 -5.06 -23.05
N GLU A 156 1.46 -6.33 -22.93
CA GLU A 156 1.28 -7.35 -23.97
C GLU A 156 -0.19 -7.70 -24.25
N SER A 157 -1.10 -7.41 -23.31
CA SER A 157 -2.53 -7.66 -23.47
C SER A 157 -3.37 -6.73 -22.60
N PHE A 158 -4.64 -6.52 -22.96
CA PHE A 158 -5.61 -5.80 -22.12
C PHE A 158 -5.73 -6.45 -20.73
N GLY A 159 -5.71 -7.78 -20.68
CA GLY A 159 -5.77 -8.53 -19.43
C GLY A 159 -4.57 -8.29 -18.51
N THR A 160 -3.36 -8.24 -19.07
CA THR A 160 -2.12 -7.92 -18.32
C THR A 160 -2.19 -6.48 -17.80
N TRP A 161 -2.51 -5.53 -18.69
CA TRP A 161 -2.66 -4.12 -18.33
C TRP A 161 -3.65 -3.89 -17.17
N TYR A 162 -4.82 -4.53 -17.24
CA TYR A 162 -5.82 -4.45 -16.18
C TYR A 162 -5.33 -5.09 -14.88
N HIS A 163 -4.65 -6.23 -14.98
CA HIS A 163 -4.12 -6.95 -13.82
C HIS A 163 -3.03 -6.14 -13.11
N ASP A 164 -2.11 -5.51 -13.86
CA ASP A 164 -1.01 -4.74 -13.30
C ASP A 164 -1.49 -3.51 -12.53
N TRP A 165 -2.51 -2.82 -13.06
CA TRP A 165 -3.19 -1.76 -12.32
C TRP A 165 -3.87 -2.29 -11.05
N LEU A 166 -4.57 -3.41 -11.14
CA LEU A 166 -5.26 -3.99 -9.98
C LEU A 166 -4.25 -4.37 -8.89
N GLU A 167 -3.13 -5.00 -9.27
CA GLU A 167 -2.05 -5.35 -8.35
C GLU A 167 -1.40 -4.10 -7.75
N SER A 168 -1.12 -3.07 -8.56
CA SER A 168 -0.53 -1.82 -8.10
C SER A 168 -1.46 -1.07 -7.14
N SER A 169 -2.75 -0.98 -7.47
CA SER A 169 -3.77 -0.34 -6.63
C SER A 169 -3.95 -1.08 -5.31
N LEU A 170 -3.99 -2.41 -5.35
CA LEU A 170 -4.00 -3.22 -4.13
C LEU A 170 -2.70 -3.00 -3.35
N ARG A 171 -1.54 -2.95 -3.99
CA ARG A 171 -0.28 -2.67 -3.30
C ARG A 171 -0.26 -1.29 -2.65
N GLU A 172 -0.86 -0.28 -3.27
CA GLU A 172 -0.97 1.07 -2.71
C GLU A 172 -1.92 1.07 -1.50
N VAL A 173 -3.16 0.62 -1.67
CA VAL A 173 -4.20 0.64 -0.62
C VAL A 173 -3.84 -0.29 0.52
N LEU A 174 -3.45 -1.52 0.19
CA LEU A 174 -3.07 -2.51 1.19
C LEU A 174 -1.67 -2.21 1.72
N GLY A 175 -0.76 -1.57 0.97
CA GLY A 175 0.56 -1.17 1.46
C GLY A 175 0.48 -0.02 2.46
N GLU A 176 -0.27 1.03 2.15
CA GLU A 176 -0.56 2.12 3.10
C GLU A 176 -1.38 1.62 4.28
N ARG A 177 -2.33 0.71 4.07
CA ARG A 177 -3.00 0.05 5.19
C ARG A 177 -2.09 -0.89 5.94
N ILE A 178 -1.19 -1.66 5.35
CA ILE A 178 -0.23 -2.49 6.09
C ILE A 178 0.68 -1.59 6.92
N LYS A 179 1.14 -0.44 6.37
CA LYS A 179 1.83 0.59 7.14
C LYS A 179 0.96 1.11 8.29
N ALA A 180 -0.31 1.41 8.06
CA ALA A 180 -1.27 1.90 9.07
C ALA A 180 -1.75 0.83 10.08
N THR A 181 -1.79 -0.44 9.71
CA THR A 181 -2.23 -1.60 10.52
C THR A 181 -1.04 -2.08 11.37
N VAL A 182 0.19 -1.85 10.90
CA VAL A 182 1.40 -1.84 11.74
C VAL A 182 1.39 -0.71 12.80
N HIS A 183 0.44 0.24 12.71
CA HIS A 183 0.17 1.23 13.76
C HIS A 183 -0.99 0.87 14.72
N ASP A 184 -1.59 -0.33 14.65
CA ASP A 184 -2.51 -0.78 15.70
C ASP A 184 -1.79 -1.03 17.04
N GLU A 185 -2.56 -0.93 18.12
CA GLU A 185 -2.16 -0.85 19.52
C GLU A 185 -1.23 -2.00 20.01
N THR A 186 -1.03 -3.05 19.20
CA THR A 186 -0.24 -4.25 19.54
C THR A 186 1.18 -4.28 18.97
N GLY A 187 1.53 -3.37 18.04
CA GLY A 187 2.81 -3.43 17.31
C GLY A 187 2.91 -4.56 16.28
N TRP A 188 1.86 -5.36 16.13
CA TRP A 188 1.70 -6.41 15.11
C TRP A 188 0.21 -6.62 14.83
N SER A 189 -0.38 -5.79 13.98
CA SER A 189 -1.54 -6.24 13.21
C SER A 189 -1.20 -6.20 11.73
N VAL A 190 -1.16 -7.39 11.12
CA VAL A 190 -1.33 -7.53 9.69
C VAL A 190 -2.76 -8.04 9.56
N ASP A 191 -3.65 -7.25 8.94
CA ASP A 191 -4.99 -7.75 8.65
C ASP A 191 -4.84 -8.99 7.76
N ARG A 192 -5.25 -10.14 8.33
CA ARG A 192 -5.16 -11.48 7.75
C ARG A 192 -5.78 -11.56 6.35
N ARG A 193 -6.73 -10.67 6.03
CA ARG A 193 -7.38 -10.59 4.72
C ARG A 193 -6.47 -9.97 3.66
N LEU A 194 -5.72 -8.92 3.99
CA LEU A 194 -4.83 -8.19 3.05
C LEU A 194 -3.76 -9.10 2.41
N LEU A 195 -3.34 -10.13 3.14
CA LEU A 195 -2.32 -11.10 2.71
C LEU A 195 -2.85 -12.14 1.70
N SER A 196 -4.16 -12.39 1.68
CA SER A 196 -4.80 -13.35 0.76
C SER A 196 -5.16 -12.73 -0.61
N LEU A 197 -4.93 -11.43 -0.77
CA LEU A 197 -5.42 -10.61 -1.88
C LEU A 197 -4.33 -10.22 -2.87
N LEU A 198 -3.07 -10.57 -2.59
CA LEU A 198 -1.98 -10.44 -3.55
C LEU A 198 -2.04 -11.61 -4.54
N PRO A 199 -2.10 -11.35 -5.86
CA PRO A 199 -2.13 -12.41 -6.85
C PRO A 199 -0.84 -13.26 -6.77
N PRO A 200 -0.93 -14.59 -6.97
CA PRO A 200 0.27 -15.42 -7.13
C PRO A 200 1.02 -14.98 -8.41
N PRO A 201 2.36 -15.14 -8.46
CA PRO A 201 3.12 -14.73 -9.63
C PRO A 201 2.64 -15.45 -10.91
N PRO A 202 2.80 -14.84 -12.09
CA PRO A 202 2.68 -15.58 -13.34
C PRO A 202 3.65 -16.76 -13.31
N ALA A 203 3.20 -17.91 -13.81
CA ALA A 203 4.00 -19.12 -13.85
C ALA A 203 5.22 -18.90 -14.78
N GLY A 204 6.39 -18.62 -14.19
CA GLY A 204 7.68 -18.67 -14.90
C GLY A 204 8.48 -17.37 -15.06
N GLY A 205 8.58 -16.52 -14.03
CA GLY A 205 9.51 -15.37 -14.04
C GLY A 205 10.34 -15.27 -12.76
N ASP A 206 11.67 -15.25 -12.92
CA ASP A 206 12.63 -14.93 -11.85
C ASP A 206 12.43 -13.48 -11.41
N ALA A 207 11.54 -13.27 -10.44
CA ALA A 207 11.38 -11.96 -9.83
C ALA A 207 12.71 -11.50 -9.20
N GLU A 208 13.00 -10.20 -9.33
CA GLU A 208 14.19 -9.56 -8.73
C GLU A 208 14.35 -9.99 -7.24
N PRO A 209 15.59 -10.18 -6.75
CA PRO A 209 15.87 -10.65 -5.38
C PRO A 209 15.12 -9.90 -4.28
N GLU A 210 14.96 -8.59 -4.43
CA GLU A 210 14.22 -7.70 -3.54
C GLU A 210 12.75 -8.09 -3.43
N VAL A 211 12.11 -8.34 -4.56
CA VAL A 211 10.70 -8.72 -4.66
C VAL A 211 10.49 -10.10 -4.03
N ARG A 212 11.44 -11.02 -4.24
CA ARG A 212 11.41 -12.35 -3.61
C ARG A 212 11.54 -12.26 -2.09
N VAL A 213 12.46 -11.45 -1.57
CA VAL A 213 12.60 -11.24 -0.12
C VAL A 213 11.36 -10.58 0.48
N LEU A 214 10.83 -9.52 -0.15
CA LEU A 214 9.60 -8.87 0.32
C LEU A 214 8.44 -9.88 0.42
N ARG A 215 8.22 -10.69 -0.62
CA ARG A 215 7.18 -11.73 -0.61
C ARG A 215 7.36 -12.74 0.53
N LEU A 216 8.61 -13.13 0.82
CA LEU A 216 8.91 -14.03 1.93
C LEU A 216 8.65 -13.36 3.28
N LEU A 217 9.12 -12.12 3.49
CA LEU A 217 8.86 -11.35 4.71
C LEU A 217 7.36 -11.15 4.96
N MET A 218 6.58 -10.92 3.89
CA MET A 218 5.12 -10.84 3.97
C MET A 218 4.46 -12.15 4.42
N ARG A 219 5.12 -13.30 4.27
CA ARG A 219 4.65 -14.60 4.78
C ARG A 219 5.19 -14.93 6.17
N VAL A 220 6.36 -14.39 6.54
CA VAL A 220 6.97 -14.57 7.88
C VAL A 220 6.07 -13.95 8.95
N TYR A 221 5.62 -12.71 8.76
CA TYR A 221 4.83 -12.00 9.77
C TYR A 221 3.49 -12.65 10.13
N PRO A 222 2.67 -13.13 9.19
CA PRO A 222 1.49 -13.93 9.53
C PRO A 222 1.84 -15.26 10.20
N ALA A 223 2.93 -15.94 9.82
CA ALA A 223 3.37 -17.14 10.52
C ALA A 223 3.75 -16.84 11.99
N LEU A 224 4.41 -15.71 12.25
CA LEU A 224 4.69 -15.22 13.62
C LEU A 224 3.41 -14.91 14.40
N TYR A 225 2.46 -14.20 13.79
CA TYR A 225 1.18 -13.88 14.41
C TYR A 225 0.38 -15.14 14.78
N GLU A 226 0.39 -16.13 13.90
CA GLU A 226 -0.27 -17.43 14.10
C GLU A 226 0.52 -18.39 15.00
N ARG A 227 1.67 -17.94 15.54
CA ARG A 227 2.59 -18.74 16.36
C ARG A 227 3.11 -20.00 15.67
N ARG A 228 3.15 -19.99 14.33
CA ARG A 228 3.78 -21.03 13.49
C ARG A 228 5.28 -20.75 13.35
N HIS A 229 6.01 -20.89 14.46
CA HIS A 229 7.43 -20.51 14.54
C HIS A 229 8.34 -21.33 13.61
N SER A 230 8.02 -22.61 13.37
CA SER A 230 8.72 -23.46 12.38
C SER A 230 8.64 -22.85 10.99
N ASP A 231 7.43 -22.46 10.58
CA ASP A 231 7.17 -21.97 9.23
C ASP A 231 7.77 -20.58 9.04
N ALA A 232 7.71 -19.74 10.07
CA ALA A 232 8.39 -18.44 10.08
C ALA A 232 9.91 -18.60 9.90
N ARG A 233 10.52 -19.59 10.56
CA ARG A 233 11.95 -19.91 10.44
C ARG A 233 12.31 -20.38 9.02
N ASP A 234 11.52 -21.28 8.45
CA ASP A 234 11.76 -21.79 7.10
C ASP A 234 11.65 -20.68 6.04
N LEU A 235 10.68 -19.77 6.22
CA LEU A 235 10.50 -18.61 5.34
C LEU A 235 11.62 -17.58 5.49
N LEU A 236 12.13 -17.36 6.70
CA LEU A 236 13.31 -16.52 6.94
C LEU A 236 14.57 -17.12 6.34
N ALA A 237 14.77 -18.43 6.48
CA ALA A 237 15.90 -19.12 5.86
C ALA A 237 15.86 -19.00 4.33
N GLN A 238 14.67 -19.14 3.73
CA GLN A 238 14.47 -18.86 2.31
C GLN A 238 14.80 -17.41 1.95
N ALA A 239 14.39 -16.43 2.76
CA ALA A 239 14.66 -15.02 2.50
C ALA A 239 16.16 -14.71 2.56
N CYS A 240 16.88 -15.24 3.54
CA CYS A 240 18.33 -15.13 3.63
C CYS A 240 19.04 -15.73 2.40
N ALA A 241 18.54 -16.87 1.90
CA ALA A 241 19.12 -17.56 0.75
C ALA A 241 18.93 -16.83 -0.59
N VAL A 242 18.04 -15.83 -0.66
CA VAL A 242 17.83 -15.03 -1.88
C VAL A 242 19.03 -14.12 -2.18
N GLY A 243 19.70 -13.60 -1.15
CA GLY A 243 20.85 -12.69 -1.32
C GLY A 243 20.49 -11.27 -1.79
N ALA A 244 19.50 -10.63 -1.14
CA ALA A 244 19.06 -9.27 -1.49
C ALA A 244 20.02 -8.17 -0.96
N PRO A 245 19.94 -6.93 -1.47
CA PRO A 245 20.74 -5.80 -1.01
C PRO A 245 20.59 -5.49 0.49
N ALA A 246 21.57 -4.77 1.05
CA ALA A 246 21.68 -4.45 2.48
C ALA A 246 20.42 -3.85 3.12
N ASP A 247 19.63 -3.08 2.36
CA ASP A 247 18.36 -2.51 2.82
C ASP A 247 17.32 -3.57 3.20
N TYR A 248 17.31 -4.72 2.53
CA TYR A 248 16.37 -5.82 2.79
C TYR A 248 16.86 -6.78 3.87
N GLU A 249 18.18 -6.82 4.13
CA GLU A 249 18.76 -7.54 5.26
C GLU A 249 18.26 -6.99 6.60
N VAL A 250 17.99 -5.68 6.69
CA VAL A 250 17.42 -5.03 7.88
C VAL A 250 16.03 -5.59 8.18
N GLY A 251 15.19 -5.74 7.15
CA GLY A 251 13.85 -6.31 7.29
C GLY A 251 13.87 -7.78 7.73
N ILE A 252 14.81 -8.56 7.19
CA ILE A 252 15.06 -9.95 7.60
C ILE A 252 15.52 -10.01 9.07
N ALA A 253 16.50 -9.21 9.45
CA ALA A 253 17.04 -9.18 10.81
C ALA A 253 15.99 -8.72 11.84
N LEU A 254 15.12 -7.77 11.47
CA LEU A 254 13.99 -7.37 12.32
C LEU A 254 13.01 -8.53 12.53
N ALA A 255 12.65 -9.24 11.45
CA ALA A 255 11.72 -10.38 11.53
C ALA A 255 12.32 -11.57 12.32
N ASP A 256 13.62 -11.83 12.17
CA ASP A 256 14.35 -12.84 12.95
C ASP A 256 14.41 -12.47 14.44
N ALA A 257 14.71 -11.22 14.77
CA ALA A 257 14.68 -10.75 16.16
C ALA A 257 13.30 -10.92 16.81
N VAL A 258 12.22 -10.72 16.05
CA VAL A 258 10.85 -10.94 16.51
C VAL A 258 10.60 -12.43 16.74
N LEU A 259 11.03 -13.30 15.82
CA LEU A 259 10.94 -14.76 16.00
C LEU A 259 11.68 -15.20 17.28
N LEU A 260 12.91 -14.75 17.48
CA LEU A 260 13.71 -15.04 18.66
C LEU A 260 12.99 -14.60 19.95
N ARG A 261 12.34 -13.42 19.94
CA ARG A 261 11.52 -12.96 21.05
C ARG A 261 10.35 -13.92 21.34
N GLU A 262 9.59 -14.30 20.32
CA GLU A 262 8.44 -15.21 20.48
C GLU A 262 8.84 -16.61 20.98
N GLU A 263 10.08 -17.02 20.72
CA GLU A 263 10.65 -18.27 21.24
C GLU A 263 11.25 -18.15 22.65
N GLY A 264 11.16 -16.97 23.26
CA GLY A 264 11.73 -16.70 24.59
C GLY A 264 13.25 -16.50 24.59
N ARG A 265 13.89 -16.42 23.41
CA ARG A 265 15.33 -16.15 23.26
C ARG A 265 15.61 -14.65 23.30
N ILE A 266 15.21 -14.01 24.40
CA ILE A 266 15.20 -12.55 24.54
C ILE A 266 16.59 -11.93 24.42
N ALA A 267 17.64 -12.60 24.94
CA ALA A 267 19.02 -12.13 24.83
C ALA A 267 19.50 -12.08 23.38
N ASP A 268 19.25 -13.16 22.64
CA ASP A 268 19.65 -13.27 21.22
C ASP A 268 18.89 -12.24 20.37
N ALA A 269 17.59 -12.07 20.61
CA ALA A 269 16.78 -11.04 19.97
C ALA A 269 17.35 -9.63 20.21
N LEU A 270 17.78 -9.33 21.44
CA LEU A 270 18.33 -8.02 21.79
C LEU A 270 19.67 -7.78 21.07
N THR A 271 20.56 -8.77 21.08
CA THR A 271 21.84 -8.69 20.36
C THR A 271 21.63 -8.48 18.86
N ALA A 272 20.68 -9.19 18.25
CA ALA A 272 20.34 -9.01 16.84
C ALA A 272 19.85 -7.59 16.55
N VAL A 273 18.95 -7.04 17.37
CA VAL A 273 18.44 -5.68 17.20
C VAL A 273 19.55 -4.63 17.36
N GLU A 274 20.38 -4.74 18.39
CA GLU A 274 21.47 -3.78 18.65
C GLU A 274 22.53 -3.79 17.54
N HIS A 275 22.78 -4.95 16.93
CA HIS A 275 23.67 -5.06 15.77
C HIS A 275 23.07 -4.46 14.49
N THR A 276 21.74 -4.50 14.32
CA THR A 276 21.05 -4.01 13.12
C THR A 276 20.84 -2.51 13.13
N ILE A 277 20.58 -1.88 14.28
CA ILE A 277 20.29 -0.43 14.40
C ILE A 277 21.33 0.48 13.69
N PRO A 278 22.65 0.28 13.84
CA PRO A 278 23.66 1.13 13.19
C PRO A 278 23.67 1.02 11.65
N ARG A 279 23.25 -0.14 11.12
CA ARG A 279 23.21 -0.43 9.68
C ARG A 279 21.89 0.01 9.02
N CYS A 280 20.88 0.35 9.82
CA CYS A 280 19.58 0.75 9.33
C CYS A 280 19.59 2.21 8.84
N GLY A 281 19.59 2.40 7.51
CA GLY A 281 19.50 3.72 6.87
C GLY A 281 18.09 4.29 6.82
N ARG A 282 17.05 3.44 6.91
CA ARG A 282 15.64 3.85 6.77
C ARG A 282 15.07 4.31 8.12
N PRO A 283 14.57 5.55 8.24
CA PRO A 283 14.03 6.08 9.51
C PRO A 283 12.91 5.23 10.10
N PHE A 284 12.01 4.72 9.25
CA PHE A 284 10.88 3.91 9.69
C PHE A 284 11.28 2.57 10.31
N GLU A 285 12.18 1.81 9.66
CA GLU A 285 12.66 0.52 10.17
C GLU A 285 13.51 0.71 11.43
N LYS A 286 14.28 1.80 11.49
CA LYS A 286 15.06 2.18 12.65
C LYS A 286 14.16 2.45 13.86
N ALA A 287 13.04 3.15 13.67
CA ALA A 287 12.04 3.33 14.72
C ALA A 287 11.52 1.98 15.25
N ARG A 288 11.19 1.01 14.37
CA ARG A 288 10.72 -0.33 14.79
C ARG A 288 11.77 -1.09 15.58
N LEU A 289 13.03 -1.01 15.17
CA LEU A 289 14.16 -1.61 15.89
C LEU A 289 14.34 -0.97 17.27
N HIS A 290 14.26 0.36 17.39
CA HIS A 290 14.32 1.05 18.68
C HIS A 290 13.15 0.65 19.59
N ARG A 291 11.91 0.55 19.07
CA ARG A 291 10.75 0.07 19.85
C ARG A 291 10.98 -1.35 20.40
N LEU A 292 11.43 -2.26 19.53
CA LEU A 292 11.70 -3.65 19.89
C LEU A 292 12.85 -3.74 20.91
N ARG A 293 13.92 -2.94 20.76
CA ARG A 293 15.01 -2.86 21.73
C ARG A 293 14.51 -2.50 23.12
N VAL A 294 13.68 -1.46 23.24
CA VAL A 294 13.13 -1.06 24.55
C VAL A 294 12.26 -2.17 25.15
N GLU A 295 11.45 -2.83 24.33
CA GLU A 295 10.64 -3.97 24.78
C GLU A 295 11.50 -5.12 25.30
N LEU A 296 12.54 -5.52 24.57
CA LEU A 296 13.44 -6.61 24.97
C LEU A 296 14.21 -6.29 26.25
N LEU A 297 14.64 -5.03 26.43
CA LEU A 297 15.30 -4.57 27.67
C LEU A 297 14.35 -4.65 28.88
N LEU A 298 13.07 -4.31 28.70
CA LEU A 298 12.05 -4.49 29.75
C LEU A 298 11.79 -5.96 30.06
N MET A 299 11.74 -6.83 29.03
CA MET A 299 11.60 -8.29 29.22
C MET A 299 12.77 -8.87 30.04
N GLN A 300 13.96 -8.26 29.96
CA GLN A 300 15.12 -8.61 30.77
C GLN A 300 15.21 -7.88 32.12
N SER A 301 14.19 -7.08 32.49
CA SER A 301 14.21 -6.24 33.71
C SER A 301 15.37 -5.22 33.76
N ARG A 302 15.95 -4.84 32.62
CA ARG A 302 17.03 -3.86 32.50
C ARG A 302 16.48 -2.44 32.40
N LEU A 303 15.92 -1.94 33.51
CA LEU A 303 15.15 -0.68 33.52
C LEU A 303 15.96 0.57 33.13
N ASP A 304 17.22 0.67 33.55
CA ASP A 304 18.07 1.81 33.21
C ASP A 304 18.43 1.85 31.73
N ASP A 305 18.75 0.70 31.15
CA ASP A 305 19.03 0.57 29.72
C ASP A 305 17.76 0.82 28.90
N ALA A 306 16.60 0.30 29.35
CA ALA A 306 15.32 0.57 28.71
C ALA A 306 14.97 2.06 28.72
N ARG A 307 15.33 2.78 29.79
CA ARG A 307 15.20 4.24 29.88
C ARG A 307 16.11 4.94 28.89
N ALA A 308 17.40 4.60 28.83
CA ALA A 308 18.31 5.18 27.85
C ALA A 308 17.83 4.95 26.41
N ALA A 309 17.44 3.71 26.08
CA ALA A 309 16.92 3.36 24.76
C ALA A 309 15.59 4.07 24.42
N THR A 310 14.75 4.38 25.42
CA THR A 310 13.54 5.17 25.23
C THR A 310 13.86 6.62 24.89
N GLU A 311 14.86 7.22 25.56
CA GLU A 311 15.31 8.58 25.24
C GLU A 311 15.92 8.65 23.83
N GLU A 312 16.70 7.64 23.43
CA GLU A 312 17.21 7.51 22.06
C GLU A 312 16.07 7.39 21.03
N HIS A 313 15.03 6.60 21.32
CA HIS A 313 13.85 6.48 20.45
C HIS A 313 13.16 7.83 20.26
N ILE A 314 12.97 8.60 21.34
CA ILE A 314 12.31 9.93 21.28
C ILE A 314 13.18 10.93 20.51
N ALA A 315 14.51 10.88 20.70
CA ALA A 315 15.42 11.73 19.93
C ALA A 315 15.38 11.39 18.43
N HIS A 316 15.18 10.11 18.09
CA HIS A 316 15.09 9.66 16.69
C HIS A 316 13.71 9.90 16.07
N CYS A 317 12.63 9.73 16.84
CA CYS A 317 11.24 9.80 16.40
C CYS A 317 10.39 10.62 17.40
N PRO A 318 10.57 11.95 17.42
CA PRO A 318 9.88 12.83 18.39
C PRO A 318 8.37 12.92 18.16
N ASP A 319 7.89 12.57 16.96
CA ASP A 319 6.46 12.54 16.63
C ASP A 319 5.77 11.22 17.05
N ASP A 320 6.54 10.23 17.53
CA ASP A 320 6.01 8.91 17.88
C ASP A 320 5.61 8.81 19.36
N ASP A 321 4.30 8.74 19.60
CA ASP A 321 3.70 8.57 20.92
C ASP A 321 4.23 7.37 21.72
N PHE A 322 4.74 6.32 21.06
CA PHE A 322 5.32 5.17 21.74
C PHE A 322 6.39 5.58 22.75
N GLY A 323 7.31 6.47 22.35
CA GLY A 323 8.42 6.89 23.21
C GLY A 323 7.93 7.55 24.50
N TYR A 324 6.96 8.46 24.38
CA TYR A 324 6.38 9.18 25.52
C TYR A 324 5.59 8.25 26.45
N VAL A 325 4.78 7.34 25.89
CA VAL A 325 4.07 6.32 26.67
C VAL A 325 5.06 5.42 27.41
N ARG A 326 6.16 5.03 26.75
CA ARG A 326 7.19 4.18 27.34
C ARG A 326 8.00 4.89 28.43
N ARG A 327 8.30 6.18 28.24
CA ARG A 327 8.90 7.04 29.26
C ARG A 327 7.99 7.14 30.48
N ALA A 328 6.68 7.34 30.27
CA ALA A 328 5.71 7.37 31.36
C ALA A 328 5.62 6.02 32.11
N LEU A 329 5.59 4.89 31.39
CA LEU A 329 5.62 3.55 31.98
C LEU A 329 6.87 3.35 32.86
N LEU A 330 8.06 3.70 32.36
CA LEU A 330 9.29 3.57 33.12
C LEU A 330 9.28 4.43 34.39
N ARG A 331 8.70 5.64 34.34
CA ARG A 331 8.52 6.47 35.54
C ARG A 331 7.62 5.81 36.58
N LEU A 332 6.54 5.15 36.15
CA LEU A 332 5.69 4.36 37.04
C LEU A 332 6.43 3.18 37.67
N LEU A 333 7.13 2.39 36.85
CA LEU A 333 7.93 1.25 37.31
C LEU A 333 9.01 1.67 38.33
N THR A 334 9.50 2.91 38.25
CA THR A 334 10.46 3.48 39.22
C THR A 334 9.82 4.23 40.39
N GLY A 335 8.49 4.16 40.57
CA GLY A 335 7.78 4.77 41.70
C GLY A 335 7.54 6.28 41.59
N ASN A 336 7.50 6.85 40.38
CA ASN A 336 7.29 8.29 40.17
C ASN A 336 6.04 8.59 39.31
N PRO A 337 4.82 8.41 39.87
CA PRO A 337 3.57 8.59 39.14
C PRO A 337 3.33 10.04 38.69
N SER A 338 3.73 11.02 39.50
CA SER A 338 3.60 12.44 39.13
C SER A 338 4.46 12.79 37.91
N ALA A 339 5.66 12.23 37.78
CA ALA A 339 6.48 12.41 36.59
C ALA A 339 5.89 11.69 35.37
N ALA A 340 5.29 10.51 35.54
CA ALA A 340 4.61 9.79 34.46
C ALA A 340 3.44 10.62 33.89
N GLU A 341 2.64 11.22 34.76
CA GLU A 341 1.51 12.07 34.37
C GLU A 341 1.98 13.32 33.61
N LYS A 342 3.04 13.99 34.08
CA LYS A 342 3.64 15.13 33.39
C LYS A 342 4.13 14.78 31.99
N VAL A 343 4.71 13.59 31.81
CA VAL A 343 5.16 13.11 30.49
C VAL A 343 3.99 12.90 29.54
N LEU A 344 2.87 12.35 30.01
CA LEU A 344 1.69 12.13 29.19
C LEU A 344 1.00 13.43 28.78
N ARG A 345 0.94 14.40 29.73
CA ARG A 345 0.35 15.74 29.52
C ARG A 345 1.24 16.69 28.73
N ALA A 346 2.53 16.39 28.60
CA ALA A 346 3.40 17.18 27.75
C ALA A 346 2.93 17.04 26.30
N ASP A 347 2.65 18.18 25.66
CA ASP A 347 2.53 18.23 24.21
C ASP A 347 3.82 17.65 23.64
N ALA A 348 3.76 16.47 23.01
CA ALA A 348 4.85 16.16 22.10
C ALA A 348 4.80 17.23 21.00
N PRO A 349 5.95 17.65 20.47
CA PRO A 349 5.94 18.43 19.25
C PRO A 349 5.29 17.53 18.18
N LEU A 350 3.98 17.66 17.99
CA LEU A 350 3.31 17.11 16.83
C LEU A 350 3.88 17.91 15.67
N GLY A 351 4.74 17.28 14.87
CA GLY A 351 5.38 17.89 13.74
C GLY A 351 4.40 18.73 12.94
N ASN A 352 4.77 19.98 12.70
CA ASN A 352 4.27 20.72 11.55
C ASN A 352 4.80 20.02 10.29
N ALA A 353 4.20 18.88 9.93
CA ALA A 353 4.26 18.44 8.55
C ALA A 353 3.56 19.53 7.73
N PRO A 354 4.20 20.13 6.72
CA PRO A 354 3.52 21.07 5.87
C PRO A 354 2.39 20.29 5.18
N LEU A 355 1.14 20.64 5.52
CA LEU A 355 0.02 20.41 4.62
C LEU A 355 0.46 21.02 3.29
N GLY A 356 0.74 20.16 2.31
CA GLY A 356 1.00 20.59 0.94
C GLY A 356 -0.10 21.57 0.56
N ARG A 357 0.31 22.73 0.03
CA ARG A 357 -0.61 23.79 -0.38
C ARG A 357 -1.59 23.25 -1.43
N GLY A 358 -2.77 22.85 -0.97
CA GLY A 358 -3.97 22.66 -1.75
C GLY A 358 -5.07 23.45 -1.07
N SER A 359 -5.58 24.47 -1.74
CA SER A 359 -6.62 25.38 -1.24
C SER A 359 -7.89 24.63 -0.82
N GLY A 360 -8.17 24.65 0.48
CA GLY A 360 -9.38 24.10 1.08
C GLY A 360 -9.24 24.06 2.60
N SER A 361 -9.41 25.21 3.27
CA SER A 361 -9.31 25.28 4.72
C SER A 361 -10.45 24.48 5.37
N VAL A 362 -10.13 23.33 5.95
CA VAL A 362 -10.91 22.84 7.09
C VAL A 362 -10.04 23.02 8.33
N SER A 363 -10.09 24.24 8.87
CA SER A 363 -9.64 24.50 10.23
C SER A 363 -10.52 23.68 11.18
N HIS A 364 -9.97 22.62 11.79
CA HIS A 364 -10.64 21.98 12.92
C HIS A 364 -10.69 23.02 14.07
N PRO A 365 -11.85 23.34 14.64
CA PRO A 365 -12.04 24.60 15.35
C PRO A 365 -11.37 24.72 16.73
N TYR A 366 -10.69 23.70 17.28
CA TYR A 366 -10.10 23.79 18.63
C TYR A 366 -8.79 22.98 18.80
N PRO A 367 -7.63 23.64 19.06
CA PRO A 367 -6.38 22.96 19.46
C PRO A 367 -6.51 22.14 20.74
N ALA A 368 -7.39 22.55 21.65
CA ALA A 368 -7.65 21.87 22.92
C ALA A 368 -8.32 20.49 22.76
N GLU A 369 -9.18 20.30 21.75
CA GLU A 369 -9.81 19.00 21.47
C GLU A 369 -8.80 17.98 20.93
N ARG A 370 -7.80 18.43 20.16
CA ARG A 370 -6.70 17.60 19.66
C ARG A 370 -5.80 17.12 20.80
N ALA A 371 -5.39 18.03 21.68
CA ALA A 371 -4.56 17.68 22.84
C ALA A 371 -5.28 16.71 23.79
N ALA A 372 -6.58 16.89 24.00
CA ALA A 372 -7.41 15.97 24.80
C ALA A 372 -7.49 14.57 24.18
N THR A 373 -7.61 14.48 22.84
CA THR A 373 -7.67 13.20 22.11
C THR A 373 -6.34 12.45 22.18
N THR A 374 -5.21 13.15 21.98
CA THR A 374 -3.87 12.56 22.08
C THR A 374 -3.57 12.07 23.51
N LEU A 375 -3.90 12.87 24.53
CA LEU A 375 -3.75 12.47 25.93
C LEU A 375 -4.58 11.22 26.25
N TRP A 376 -5.82 11.14 25.76
CA TRP A 376 -6.69 9.99 25.96
C TRP A 376 -6.11 8.70 25.34
N LEU A 377 -5.63 8.77 24.09
CA LEU A 377 -4.99 7.63 23.41
C LEU A 377 -3.73 7.15 24.14
N ARG A 378 -2.85 8.07 24.54
CA ARG A 378 -1.62 7.73 25.28
C ARG A 378 -1.92 7.09 26.63
N ALA A 379 -2.91 7.60 27.37
CA ALA A 379 -3.31 7.03 28.65
C ALA A 379 -3.92 5.64 28.51
N ARG A 380 -4.76 5.42 27.50
CA ARG A 380 -5.34 4.10 27.20
C ARG A 380 -4.23 3.08 26.86
N ARG A 381 -3.24 3.50 26.09
CA ARG A 381 -2.05 2.68 25.75
C ARG A 381 -1.19 2.39 26.98
N LEU A 382 -0.93 3.38 27.82
CA LEU A 382 -0.21 3.20 29.08
C LEU A 382 -0.93 2.20 30.00
N ALA A 383 -2.25 2.28 30.09
CA ALA A 383 -3.03 1.35 30.90
C ALA A 383 -2.94 -0.10 30.40
N TRP A 384 -2.90 -0.29 29.07
CA TRP A 384 -2.64 -1.61 28.48
C TRP A 384 -1.23 -2.12 28.79
N GLU A 385 -0.20 -1.28 28.64
CA GLU A 385 1.19 -1.64 28.98
C GLU A 385 1.32 -1.97 30.48
N CYS A 386 0.73 -1.18 31.37
CA CYS A 386 0.75 -1.46 32.80
C CYS A 386 0.15 -2.85 33.11
N ARG A 387 -0.99 -3.22 32.49
CA ARG A 387 -1.56 -4.58 32.63
C ARG A 387 -0.60 -5.65 32.10
N ARG A 388 0.01 -5.40 30.94
CA ARG A 388 0.97 -6.33 30.31
C ARG A 388 2.17 -6.62 31.20
N TRP A 389 2.66 -5.61 31.92
CA TRP A 389 3.83 -5.71 32.80
C TRP A 389 3.49 -5.90 34.28
N GLY A 390 2.20 -6.13 34.61
CA GLY A 390 1.76 -6.38 35.99
C GLY A 390 1.84 -5.18 36.94
N HIS A 391 1.77 -3.94 36.41
CA HIS A 391 1.81 -2.71 37.20
C HIS A 391 0.40 -2.12 37.39
N PRO A 392 0.06 -1.60 38.58
CA PRO A 392 -1.26 -1.02 38.85
C PRO A 392 -1.42 0.39 38.24
N THR A 393 -2.61 0.68 37.69
CA THR A 393 -2.96 1.95 37.01
C THR A 393 -3.78 2.91 37.88
N ASP A 394 -4.27 2.45 39.03
CA ASP A 394 -5.02 3.21 40.04
C ASP A 394 -4.20 4.34 40.69
N THR A 395 -2.87 4.29 40.55
CA THR A 395 -1.92 5.32 41.01
C THR A 395 -1.88 6.58 40.13
N LEU A 396 -2.61 6.60 39.00
CA LEU A 396 -2.65 7.72 38.06
C LEU A 396 -3.94 8.54 38.23
N HIS A 397 -3.81 9.85 38.44
CA HIS A 397 -4.94 10.78 38.56
C HIS A 397 -5.43 11.24 37.18
N PHE A 398 -6.21 10.39 36.51
CA PHE A 398 -6.91 10.72 35.26
C PHE A 398 -8.42 10.64 35.43
N ASP A 399 -9.03 11.65 36.05
CA ASP A 399 -10.47 11.71 36.39
C ASP A 399 -11.43 11.75 35.17
N ALA A 400 -11.00 11.39 33.95
CA ALA A 400 -11.86 11.37 32.76
C ALA A 400 -11.62 10.20 31.79
N ILE A 401 -10.71 9.26 32.07
CA ILE A 401 -10.30 8.24 31.08
C ILE A 401 -11.03 6.89 31.29
N ALA A 402 -11.78 6.76 32.39
CA ALA A 402 -12.51 5.53 32.76
C ALA A 402 -13.94 5.42 32.17
N THR A 403 -14.46 6.39 31.44
CA THR A 403 -15.86 6.37 30.94
C THR A 403 -15.95 6.51 29.43
N SER A 404 -15.63 5.45 28.69
CA SER A 404 -16.19 5.26 27.33
C SER A 404 -16.47 3.79 26.97
N GLN A 405 -16.83 2.96 27.96
CA GLN A 405 -17.55 1.72 27.68
C GLN A 405 -18.93 1.97 27.01
N SER A 406 -19.38 3.22 26.89
CA SER A 406 -20.67 3.60 26.31
C SER A 406 -20.64 3.97 24.81
N ALA A 407 -19.49 3.96 24.13
CA ALA A 407 -19.40 4.39 22.72
C ALA A 407 -19.32 3.24 21.68
N CYS A 408 -19.38 1.97 22.12
CA CYS A 408 -19.39 0.79 21.23
C CYS A 408 -20.68 -0.04 21.37
N ARG A 409 -21.84 0.59 21.14
CA ARG A 409 -23.07 -0.10 20.73
C ARG A 409 -23.51 0.39 19.36
#